data_AF-A0A9D1MEC8-F1
#
_entry.id   AF-A0A9D1MEC8-F1
#
_cell.length_a   1.000
_cell.length_b   1.000
_cell.length_c   1.000
_cell.angle_alpha   90.00
_cell.angle_beta   90.00
_cell.angle_gamma   90.00
#
_symmetry.space_group_name_H-M   'P 1'
#
loop_
_entity.id
_entity.type
_entity.pdbx_description
1 polymer ?
#
loop_
_entity_poly.entity_id
_entity_poly.type
_entity_poly.pdbx_seq_one_letter_code
_entity_poly.pdbx_strand_id
1 'polypeptide(L)'
;MKENRNDLKNELKSEEKNLNAPRRPNAERGGEPGKGSAPAKNRDNRDNRDNRGRDNRNGRNHERRDGRDNREQREQVRDKSAGKNAKGKNKFNQNGQSGQNGNKNADNRKDTYVYVLDGNIYINLTNKCSNGCLFCVRNERASYYGNFLWLRHGDPTPEKVIAAMNGLGDLSKYREVVFCGFGEPTYKMSEMAAVADYAHAKGLGTRLNTNGQGNLINKREIVPELKGKIDKINISLNASSAEKYQPVCRSQFKEAGYTAILDFARQCRRAGIECWFSVVDIVGEEEVAACRRVADSVGIPLRVRKYIADS
;
A
#
# COMPACT_ATOMS: atom_id res chain seq x y z
N MET A 1 -9.56 25.75 -6.40
CA MET A 1 -9.04 24.59 -7.18
C MET A 1 -7.73 24.89 -7.91
N LYS A 2 -7.60 25.99 -8.68
CA LYS A 2 -6.27 26.47 -9.12
C LYS A 2 -5.36 26.86 -7.95
N GLU A 3 -5.93 27.43 -6.87
CA GLU A 3 -5.23 27.68 -5.60
C GLU A 3 -4.60 26.41 -5.05
N ASN A 4 -5.39 25.34 -4.81
CA ASN A 4 -4.86 24.09 -4.25
C ASN A 4 -3.68 23.48 -5.04
N ARG A 5 -3.70 23.59 -6.38
CA ARG A 5 -2.57 23.15 -7.22
C ARG A 5 -1.36 24.07 -7.10
N ASN A 6 -1.56 25.38 -6.99
CA ASN A 6 -0.48 26.32 -6.76
C ASN A 6 0.09 26.19 -5.35
N ASP A 7 -0.75 25.98 -4.34
CA ASP A 7 -0.36 25.77 -2.95
C ASP A 7 0.44 24.47 -2.81
N LEU A 8 -0.03 23.38 -3.40
CA LEU A 8 0.72 22.13 -3.43
C LEU A 8 2.04 22.26 -4.21
N LYS A 9 2.05 22.96 -5.36
CA LYS A 9 3.30 23.25 -6.07
C LYS A 9 4.24 24.13 -5.24
N ASN A 10 3.71 25.07 -4.46
CA ASN A 10 4.50 25.93 -3.59
C ASN A 10 5.06 25.14 -2.40
N GLU A 11 4.27 24.23 -1.81
CA GLU A 11 4.71 23.32 -0.76
C GLU A 11 5.83 22.41 -1.31
N LEU A 12 5.63 21.74 -2.45
CA LEU A 12 6.65 20.90 -3.10
C LEU A 12 7.93 21.69 -3.43
N LYS A 13 7.81 22.92 -3.94
CA LYS A 13 8.96 23.80 -4.21
C LYS A 13 9.65 24.28 -2.93
N SER A 14 8.90 24.50 -1.86
CA SER A 14 9.47 24.90 -0.56
C SER A 14 10.27 23.76 0.05
N GLU A 15 9.77 22.53 -0.06
CA GLU A 15 10.48 21.31 0.36
C GLU A 15 11.77 21.13 -0.45
N GLU A 16 11.72 21.32 -1.78
CA GLU A 16 12.92 21.25 -2.63
C GLU A 16 13.95 22.34 -2.31
N LYS A 17 13.51 23.57 -2.04
CA LYS A 17 14.41 24.65 -1.60
C LYS A 17 15.08 24.35 -0.26
N ASN A 18 14.34 23.77 0.68
CA ASN A 18 14.89 23.38 1.98
C ASN A 18 15.94 22.27 1.84
N LEU A 19 15.74 21.33 0.92
CA LEU A 19 16.71 20.27 0.62
C LEU A 19 17.99 20.80 -0.04
N ASN A 20 17.87 21.79 -0.91
CA ASN A 20 18.99 22.40 -1.63
C ASN A 20 19.66 23.55 -0.85
N ALA A 21 19.17 23.89 0.35
CA ALA A 21 19.79 24.93 1.17
C ALA A 21 21.18 24.46 1.65
N PRO A 22 22.22 25.31 1.57
CA PRO A 22 23.54 24.97 2.06
C PRO A 22 23.45 24.64 3.56
N ARG A 23 23.85 23.41 3.92
CA ARG A 23 23.95 23.01 5.33
C ARG A 23 24.96 23.94 5.99
N ARG A 24 24.53 24.67 7.03
CA ARG A 24 25.44 25.51 7.80
C ARG A 24 26.61 24.63 8.27
N PRO A 25 27.87 25.03 8.08
CA PRO A 25 28.99 24.29 8.64
C PRO A 25 28.77 24.19 10.14
N ASN A 26 28.87 22.96 10.68
CA ASN A 26 28.91 22.76 12.12
C ASN A 26 30.01 23.65 12.67
N ALA A 27 29.65 24.57 13.56
CA ALA A 27 30.63 25.36 14.28
C ALA A 27 31.48 24.39 15.11
N GLU A 28 32.69 24.09 14.63
CA GLU A 28 33.72 23.43 15.39
C GLU A 28 33.97 24.27 16.66
N ARG A 29 33.65 23.69 17.82
CA ARG A 29 34.10 24.26 19.10
C ARG A 29 35.61 24.09 19.16
N GLY A 30 36.33 25.19 18.92
CA GLY A 30 37.76 25.27 19.15
C GLY A 30 38.11 24.99 20.61
N GLY A 31 39.03 24.04 20.82
CA GLY A 31 39.76 23.85 22.06
C GLY A 31 41.25 23.91 21.76
N GLU A 32 41.95 24.85 22.39
CA GLU A 32 43.39 25.08 22.27
C GLU A 32 44.25 23.97 22.92
N PRO A 33 45.56 23.86 22.57
CA PRO A 33 46.42 22.75 22.93
C PRO A 33 47.23 22.98 24.22
N GLY A 34 47.26 22.00 25.13
CA GLY A 34 48.11 21.96 26.32
C GLY A 34 49.13 20.82 26.30
N LYS A 35 50.40 21.16 26.55
CA LYS A 35 51.61 20.29 26.51
C LYS A 35 51.88 19.51 27.82
N GLY A 36 52.53 18.34 27.69
CA GLY A 36 53.40 17.65 28.69
C GLY A 36 52.66 16.97 29.86
N SER A 37 53.00 15.78 30.39
CA SER A 37 54.30 15.12 30.58
C SER A 37 54.06 13.63 30.96
N ALA A 38 55.02 12.73 30.65
CA ALA A 38 55.06 11.31 31.08
C ALA A 38 55.64 11.16 32.51
N PRO A 39 56.00 9.96 33.08
CA PRO A 39 55.76 8.56 32.69
C PRO A 39 55.46 7.55 33.86
N ALA A 40 55.21 6.28 33.48
CA ALA A 40 55.81 5.03 34.02
C ALA A 40 55.05 4.05 34.95
N LYS A 41 55.32 2.75 34.65
CA LYS A 41 55.31 1.50 35.45
C LYS A 41 53.94 0.78 35.59
N ASN A 42 53.67 -0.36 34.95
CA ASN A 42 54.24 -1.74 35.00
C ASN A 42 53.66 -2.60 36.14
N ARG A 43 53.45 -3.92 35.85
CA ARG A 43 52.97 -5.06 36.68
C ARG A 43 51.49 -5.40 36.53
N ASP A 44 51.02 -6.65 36.43
CA ASP A 44 51.57 -8.02 36.34
C ASP A 44 50.44 -8.85 35.66
N ASN A 45 50.67 -9.64 34.61
CA ASN A 45 51.11 -11.05 34.58
C ASN A 45 50.08 -12.09 35.12
N ARG A 46 49.87 -13.16 34.32
CA ARG A 46 49.39 -14.52 34.67
C ARG A 46 47.87 -14.71 34.88
N ASP A 47 47.19 -15.78 34.50
CA ASP A 47 47.44 -17.09 33.87
C ASP A 47 46.09 -17.50 33.21
N ASN A 48 46.02 -17.91 31.95
CA ASN A 48 46.18 -19.26 31.40
C ASN A 48 45.17 -20.34 31.87
N ARG A 49 44.57 -21.00 30.86
CA ARG A 49 44.03 -22.37 30.78
C ARG A 49 42.52 -22.62 30.93
N ASP A 50 41.94 -22.98 29.78
CA ASP A 50 41.37 -24.30 29.44
C ASP A 50 40.62 -25.08 30.53
N ASN A 51 39.39 -25.54 30.25
CA ASN A 51 39.14 -26.82 29.54
C ASN A 51 37.66 -27.26 29.66
N ARG A 52 37.17 -27.90 28.59
CA ARG A 52 36.30 -29.11 28.55
C ARG A 52 35.06 -29.20 29.47
N GLY A 53 33.91 -29.28 28.81
CA GLY A 53 33.33 -30.60 28.47
C GLY A 53 32.10 -31.10 29.24
N ARG A 54 31.26 -31.81 28.46
CA ARG A 54 30.32 -32.92 28.78
C ARG A 54 28.86 -32.61 29.13
N ASP A 55 28.01 -33.06 28.21
CA ASP A 55 26.96 -34.07 28.36
C ASP A 55 26.08 -34.07 29.61
N ASN A 56 24.75 -34.01 29.42
CA ASN A 56 23.92 -35.16 29.82
C ASN A 56 22.52 -35.21 29.18
N ARG A 57 22.06 -36.45 29.01
CA ARG A 57 20.75 -36.90 28.52
C ARG A 57 19.71 -36.96 29.65
N ASN A 58 18.42 -36.88 29.26
CA ASN A 58 17.25 -37.65 29.75
C ASN A 58 15.99 -36.89 29.28
N GLY A 59 14.89 -37.46 28.75
CA GLY A 59 14.45 -38.84 28.63
C GLY A 59 13.01 -39.00 29.17
N ARG A 60 12.04 -39.27 28.26
CA ARG A 60 10.72 -39.94 28.46
C ARG A 60 9.66 -39.20 29.31
N ASN A 61 8.36 -39.47 29.28
CA ASN A 61 7.34 -40.08 28.41
C ASN A 61 6.02 -39.76 29.13
N HIS A 62 4.91 -39.51 28.43
CA HIS A 62 3.61 -40.03 28.87
C HIS A 62 2.61 -40.06 27.70
N GLU A 63 2.28 -41.28 27.29
CA GLU A 63 1.02 -41.75 26.72
C GLU A 63 -0.15 -41.46 27.72
N ARG A 64 -1.47 -41.44 27.44
CA ARG A 64 -2.36 -42.08 26.44
C ARG A 64 -3.84 -41.72 26.77
N ARG A 65 -4.78 -42.07 25.85
CA ARG A 65 -6.23 -42.42 26.02
C ARG A 65 -7.26 -41.29 26.15
N ASP A 66 -8.52 -41.42 25.73
CA ASP A 66 -9.30 -42.27 24.78
C ASP A 66 -10.76 -41.76 24.82
N GLY A 67 -11.52 -41.95 23.73
CA GLY A 67 -12.99 -42.12 23.71
C GLY A 67 -13.87 -40.87 23.68
N ARG A 68 -15.10 -40.86 23.16
CA ARG A 68 -15.89 -41.65 22.19
C ARG A 68 -17.29 -40.99 22.13
N ASP A 69 -17.90 -41.01 20.94
CA ASP A 69 -19.34 -41.17 20.65
C ASP A 69 -20.43 -40.09 20.89
N ASN A 70 -21.28 -40.00 19.85
CA ASN A 70 -22.75 -39.78 19.84
C ASN A 70 -23.30 -38.35 20.04
N ARG A 71 -24.38 -37.87 19.39
CA ARG A 71 -25.37 -38.41 18.43
C ARG A 71 -26.22 -37.23 17.92
N GLU A 72 -26.83 -37.46 16.75
CA GLU A 72 -27.92 -36.73 16.09
C GLU A 72 -28.96 -36.07 17.00
N GLN A 73 -29.51 -34.91 16.58
CA GLN A 73 -30.96 -34.79 16.38
C GLN A 73 -31.32 -33.60 15.47
N ARG A 74 -32.39 -33.85 14.73
CA ARG A 74 -33.01 -33.14 13.62
C ARG A 74 -34.32 -32.58 14.16
N GLU A 75 -34.73 -31.36 13.81
CA GLU A 75 -36.16 -31.08 13.63
C GLU A 75 -36.44 -29.79 12.84
N GLN A 76 -37.42 -29.93 11.95
CA GLN A 76 -37.99 -28.96 11.03
C GLN A 76 -39.35 -28.52 11.57
N VAL A 77 -39.72 -27.23 11.44
CA VAL A 77 -41.10 -26.76 11.17
C VAL A 77 -40.93 -25.38 10.48
N ARG A 78 -41.23 -25.20 9.17
CA ARG A 78 -42.50 -24.74 8.54
C ARG A 78 -43.15 -23.55 9.29
N ASP A 79 -43.69 -22.50 8.69
CA ASP A 79 -44.41 -22.39 7.42
C ASP A 79 -44.48 -20.92 6.89
N LYS A 80 -44.81 -20.86 5.60
CA LYS A 80 -45.20 -19.78 4.68
C LYS A 80 -45.63 -18.40 5.20
N SER A 81 -45.33 -17.38 4.38
CA SER A 81 -46.34 -16.46 3.81
C SER A 81 -45.83 -15.81 2.52
N ALA A 82 -46.69 -15.81 1.49
CA ALA A 82 -46.44 -15.31 0.15
C ALA A 82 -46.70 -13.79 0.02
N GLY A 83 -46.18 -13.13 -1.03
CA GLY A 83 -46.67 -11.79 -1.37
C GLY A 83 -45.93 -10.94 -2.40
N LYS A 84 -46.16 -11.24 -3.69
CA LYS A 84 -46.38 -10.28 -4.81
C LYS A 84 -45.24 -9.43 -5.39
N ASN A 85 -45.20 -9.52 -6.74
CA ASN A 85 -44.51 -8.70 -7.73
C ASN A 85 -44.72 -7.18 -7.58
N ALA A 86 -43.69 -6.39 -7.88
CA ALA A 86 -43.84 -5.11 -8.56
C ALA A 86 -42.59 -4.74 -9.38
N LYS A 87 -42.79 -4.66 -10.71
CA LYS A 87 -41.89 -4.00 -11.66
C LYS A 87 -41.87 -2.50 -11.34
N GLY A 88 -40.68 -1.91 -11.17
CA GLY A 88 -40.50 -0.47 -10.97
C GLY A 88 -39.19 0.00 -11.59
N LYS A 89 -39.30 0.90 -12.57
CA LYS A 89 -38.25 1.38 -13.48
C LYS A 89 -37.16 2.16 -12.73
N ASN A 90 -35.88 1.87 -13.01
CA ASN A 90 -34.75 2.71 -12.61
C ASN A 90 -34.83 4.07 -13.33
N LYS A 91 -35.18 5.12 -12.59
CA LYS A 91 -35.03 6.51 -13.04
C LYS A 91 -33.63 7.02 -12.67
N PHE A 92 -32.89 7.46 -13.68
CA PHE A 92 -31.70 8.29 -13.54
C PHE A 92 -32.06 9.55 -12.76
N ASN A 93 -31.29 9.87 -11.71
CA ASN A 93 -31.41 11.13 -11.00
C ASN A 93 -30.18 11.99 -11.32
N GLN A 94 -30.36 12.93 -12.25
CA GLN A 94 -29.53 14.13 -12.33
C GLN A 94 -30.01 15.09 -11.24
N ASN A 95 -29.08 15.64 -10.46
CA ASN A 95 -29.14 17.04 -10.05
C ASN A 95 -27.83 17.41 -9.37
N GLY A 96 -27.12 18.36 -9.99
CA GLY A 96 -26.10 19.14 -9.33
C GLY A 96 -26.74 20.29 -8.56
N GLN A 97 -26.23 20.57 -7.36
CA GLN A 97 -26.02 21.94 -6.89
C GLN A 97 -25.11 21.95 -5.66
N SER A 98 -24.25 22.94 -5.67
CA SER A 98 -23.25 23.33 -4.68
C SER A 98 -23.84 23.70 -3.32
N GLY A 99 -23.15 23.33 -2.24
CA GLY A 99 -23.40 23.88 -0.91
C GLY A 99 -22.63 23.14 0.17
N GLN A 100 -21.66 23.82 0.80
CA GLN A 100 -21.04 23.38 2.05
C GLN A 100 -22.12 23.24 3.12
N ASN A 101 -22.30 22.04 3.64
CA ASN A 101 -22.87 21.81 4.97
C ASN A 101 -22.47 20.42 5.44
N GLY A 102 -21.75 20.34 6.56
CA GLY A 102 -21.38 19.09 7.22
C GLY A 102 -22.63 18.32 7.60
N ASN A 103 -23.00 17.35 6.76
CA ASN A 103 -24.24 16.61 6.92
C ASN A 103 -24.00 15.42 7.85
N LYS A 104 -24.65 15.44 9.03
CA LYS A 104 -24.70 14.31 9.99
C LYS A 104 -25.31 13.02 9.39
N ASN A 105 -25.80 13.06 8.15
CA ASN A 105 -26.25 11.90 7.37
C ASN A 105 -25.14 11.17 6.58
N ALA A 106 -23.87 11.58 6.67
CA ALA A 106 -22.77 10.92 5.96
C ALA A 106 -22.46 9.49 6.45
N ASP A 107 -23.06 9.05 7.56
CA ASP A 107 -22.74 7.79 8.24
C ASP A 107 -23.42 6.56 7.63
N ASN A 108 -24.61 6.71 7.03
CA ASN A 108 -25.39 5.60 6.46
C ASN A 108 -25.04 5.24 5.01
N ARG A 109 -23.97 5.79 4.45
CA ARG A 109 -23.57 5.52 3.05
C ARG A 109 -22.91 4.15 2.93
N LYS A 110 -23.26 3.41 1.89
CA LYS A 110 -22.63 2.12 1.59
C LYS A 110 -21.18 2.32 1.14
N ASP A 111 -20.26 1.55 1.72
CA ASP A 111 -18.85 1.54 1.33
C ASP A 111 -18.67 1.01 -0.10
N THR A 112 -17.77 1.63 -0.85
CA THR A 112 -17.45 1.22 -2.23
C THR A 112 -16.20 0.33 -2.24
N TYR A 113 -16.42 -0.99 -2.33
CA TYR A 113 -15.34 -1.98 -2.44
C TYR A 113 -14.91 -2.24 -3.89
N VAL A 114 -15.85 -2.12 -4.82
CA VAL A 114 -15.66 -2.37 -6.25
C VAL A 114 -16.24 -1.20 -7.02
N TYR A 115 -15.48 -0.65 -7.96
CA TYR A 115 -15.93 0.41 -8.85
C TYR A 115 -15.34 0.22 -10.24
N VAL A 116 -15.97 0.83 -11.24
CA VAL A 116 -15.53 0.75 -12.64
C VAL A 116 -15.00 2.11 -13.06
N LEU A 117 -13.81 2.11 -13.66
CA LEU A 117 -13.22 3.30 -14.26
C LEU A 117 -12.44 2.88 -15.49
N ASP A 118 -12.59 3.63 -16.58
CA ASP A 118 -11.87 3.39 -17.84
C ASP A 118 -11.90 1.92 -18.27
N GLY A 119 -13.06 1.25 -18.20
CA GLY A 119 -13.20 -0.15 -18.63
C GLY A 119 -12.46 -1.19 -17.77
N ASN A 120 -11.93 -0.82 -16.60
CA ASN A 120 -11.34 -1.75 -15.63
C ASN A 120 -12.21 -1.84 -14.37
N ILE A 121 -12.09 -2.96 -13.65
CA ILE A 121 -12.70 -3.15 -12.33
C ILE A 121 -11.65 -2.78 -11.28
N TYR A 122 -11.94 -1.82 -10.41
CA TYR A 122 -11.04 -1.41 -9.34
C TYR A 122 -11.51 -1.97 -8.00
N ILE A 123 -10.55 -2.49 -7.22
CA ILE A 123 -10.78 -3.12 -5.91
C ILE A 123 -10.16 -2.27 -4.80
N ASN A 124 -11.01 -1.79 -3.90
CA ASN A 124 -10.67 -0.95 -2.75
C ASN A 124 -10.73 -1.77 -1.46
N LEU A 125 -9.57 -2.23 -0.98
CA LEU A 125 -9.47 -3.21 0.11
C LEU A 125 -9.25 -2.62 1.50
N THR A 126 -8.74 -1.39 1.60
CA THR A 126 -8.43 -0.81 2.90
C THR A 126 -8.28 0.70 2.85
N ASN A 127 -8.46 1.35 4.01
CA ASN A 127 -8.05 2.73 4.23
C ASN A 127 -6.58 2.86 4.67
N LYS A 128 -5.92 1.79 5.12
CA LYS A 128 -4.54 1.88 5.62
C LYS A 128 -3.58 2.18 4.48
N CYS A 129 -2.66 3.10 4.69
CA CYS A 129 -1.57 3.40 3.75
C CYS A 129 -0.33 3.76 4.56
N SER A 130 0.84 3.28 4.13
CA SER A 130 2.11 3.62 4.77
C SER A 130 2.64 5.01 4.38
N ASN A 131 2.00 5.65 3.40
CA ASN A 131 2.30 7.00 2.95
C ASN A 131 1.15 7.97 3.28
N GLY A 132 1.52 9.21 3.63
CA GLY A 132 0.63 10.37 3.69
C GLY A 132 0.93 11.37 2.58
N CYS A 133 0.93 10.94 1.31
CA CYS A 133 1.39 11.79 0.20
C CYS A 133 0.60 13.09 0.11
N LEU A 134 1.31 14.19 -0.16
CA LEU A 134 0.72 15.51 -0.31
C LEU A 134 -0.32 15.59 -1.44
N PHE A 135 0.00 14.99 -2.59
CA PHE A 135 -0.87 14.96 -3.77
C PHE A 135 -1.97 13.89 -3.69
N CYS A 136 -2.15 13.20 -2.56
CA CYS A 136 -3.10 12.08 -2.49
C CYS A 136 -4.54 12.59 -2.54
N VAL A 137 -5.31 12.11 -3.52
CA VAL A 137 -6.72 12.48 -3.70
C VAL A 137 -7.59 12.21 -2.48
N ARG A 138 -7.20 11.28 -1.59
CA ARG A 138 -7.92 10.97 -0.35
C ARG A 138 -7.93 12.11 0.66
N ASN A 139 -6.98 13.04 0.58
CA ASN A 139 -6.84 14.16 1.51
C ASN A 139 -7.80 15.31 1.17
N GLU A 140 -8.17 15.43 -0.11
CA GLU A 140 -8.93 16.58 -0.61
C GLU A 140 -10.39 16.24 -0.88
N ARG A 141 -10.74 14.94 -0.97
CA ARG A 141 -12.04 14.52 -1.52
C ARG A 141 -12.72 13.42 -0.71
N ALA A 142 -14.02 13.57 -0.57
CA ALA A 142 -14.90 12.56 0.00
C ALA A 142 -15.25 11.42 -0.99
N SER A 143 -15.10 11.68 -2.30
CA SER A 143 -15.35 10.76 -3.41
C SER A 143 -14.30 10.89 -4.52
N TYR A 144 -14.21 9.88 -5.38
CA TYR A 144 -13.33 9.80 -6.54
C TYR A 144 -14.14 9.35 -7.76
N TYR A 145 -14.39 10.24 -8.73
CA TYR A 145 -15.29 9.99 -9.86
C TYR A 145 -16.67 9.48 -9.41
N GLY A 146 -17.24 10.12 -8.39
CA GLY A 146 -18.52 9.70 -7.80
C GLY A 146 -18.45 8.47 -6.87
N ASN A 147 -17.30 7.80 -6.77
CA ASN A 147 -17.13 6.63 -5.91
C ASN A 147 -16.68 7.01 -4.51
N PHE A 148 -17.31 6.42 -3.51
CA PHE A 148 -17.15 6.76 -2.11
C PHE A 148 -16.17 5.80 -1.44
N LEU A 149 -14.87 6.08 -1.61
CA LEU A 149 -13.79 5.10 -1.33
C LEU A 149 -13.34 5.01 0.13
N TRP A 150 -13.69 5.95 1.00
CA TRP A 150 -13.48 5.78 2.44
C TRP A 150 -14.37 4.67 2.99
N LEU A 151 -13.73 3.60 3.48
CA LEU A 151 -14.41 2.42 4.05
C LEU A 151 -14.78 2.70 5.51
N ARG A 152 -16.02 3.14 5.77
CA ARG A 152 -16.47 3.51 7.13
C ARG A 152 -16.81 2.30 7.99
N HIS A 153 -17.14 1.18 7.36
CA HIS A 153 -17.64 -0.02 8.02
C HIS A 153 -16.58 -1.11 8.14
N GLY A 154 -15.30 -0.72 8.01
CA GLY A 154 -14.15 -1.61 8.05
C GLY A 154 -13.74 -2.14 6.67
N ASP A 155 -12.58 -2.80 6.65
CA ASP A 155 -12.04 -3.40 5.43
C ASP A 155 -12.97 -4.55 4.94
N PRO A 156 -13.28 -4.66 3.64
CA PRO A 156 -14.11 -5.75 3.13
C PRO A 156 -13.42 -7.10 3.21
N THR A 157 -14.22 -8.15 3.38
CA THR A 157 -13.76 -9.53 3.17
C THR A 157 -13.74 -9.86 1.67
N PRO A 158 -13.00 -10.90 1.24
CA PRO A 158 -12.99 -11.34 -0.16
C PRO A 158 -14.39 -11.63 -0.69
N GLU A 159 -15.26 -12.23 0.12
CA GLU A 159 -16.63 -12.58 -0.26
C GLU A 159 -17.46 -11.34 -0.58
N LYS A 160 -17.30 -10.26 0.21
CA LYS A 160 -17.97 -8.98 -0.06
C LYS A 160 -17.49 -8.37 -1.37
N VAL A 161 -16.18 -8.44 -1.65
CA VAL A 161 -15.60 -7.95 -2.90
C VAL A 161 -16.10 -8.77 -4.09
N ILE A 162 -16.03 -10.10 -4.01
CA ILE A 162 -16.47 -11.02 -5.07
C ILE A 162 -17.97 -10.87 -5.34
N ALA A 163 -18.80 -10.75 -4.29
CA ALA A 163 -20.22 -10.48 -4.46
C ALA A 163 -20.46 -9.14 -5.16
N ALA A 164 -19.70 -8.09 -4.84
CA ALA A 164 -19.79 -6.80 -5.52
C ALA A 164 -19.31 -6.88 -6.98
N MET A 165 -18.25 -7.66 -7.28
CA MET A 165 -17.84 -7.93 -8.66
C MET A 165 -18.96 -8.62 -9.43
N ASN A 166 -19.59 -9.67 -8.87
CA ASN A 166 -20.70 -10.37 -9.50
C ASN A 166 -21.91 -9.46 -9.77
N GLY A 167 -22.12 -8.45 -8.93
CA GLY A 167 -23.13 -7.42 -9.15
C GLY A 167 -22.93 -6.58 -10.42
N LEU A 168 -21.74 -6.59 -11.01
CA LEU A 168 -21.45 -5.92 -12.29
C LEU A 168 -22.01 -6.67 -13.52
N GLY A 169 -22.48 -7.91 -13.33
CA GLY A 169 -22.98 -8.78 -14.39
C GLY A 169 -21.85 -9.50 -15.12
N ASP A 170 -21.91 -9.53 -16.46
CA ASP A 170 -20.87 -10.13 -17.28
C ASP A 170 -19.53 -9.40 -17.09
N LEU A 171 -18.55 -10.14 -16.57
CA LEU A 171 -17.22 -9.63 -16.24
C LEU A 171 -16.27 -9.59 -17.44
N SER A 172 -16.56 -10.34 -18.51
CA SER A 172 -15.69 -10.43 -19.70
C SER A 172 -15.58 -9.11 -20.47
N LYS A 173 -16.52 -8.18 -20.26
CA LYS A 173 -16.51 -6.84 -20.86
C LYS A 173 -15.44 -5.90 -20.28
N TYR A 174 -14.82 -6.26 -19.15
CA TYR A 174 -13.80 -5.46 -18.50
C TYR A 174 -12.40 -5.94 -18.87
N ARG A 175 -11.44 -5.02 -18.91
CA ARG A 175 -10.08 -5.34 -19.40
C ARG A 175 -9.22 -6.06 -18.35
N GLU A 176 -9.34 -5.64 -17.10
CA GLU A 176 -8.57 -6.19 -15.97
C GLU A 176 -9.19 -5.79 -14.63
N VAL A 177 -8.76 -6.49 -13.57
CA VAL A 177 -9.00 -6.14 -12.18
C VAL A 177 -7.79 -5.40 -11.62
N VAL A 178 -7.98 -4.21 -11.07
CA VAL A 178 -6.94 -3.33 -10.54
C VAL A 178 -7.11 -3.17 -9.03
N PHE A 179 -6.17 -3.68 -8.25
CA PHE A 179 -6.09 -3.43 -6.81
C PHE A 179 -5.58 -2.01 -6.57
N CYS A 180 -6.49 -1.12 -6.22
CA CYS A 180 -6.22 0.31 -6.03
C CYS A 180 -7.41 0.99 -5.34
N GLY A 181 -7.14 1.89 -4.40
CA GLY A 181 -8.15 2.61 -3.65
C GLY A 181 -7.56 3.78 -2.87
N PHE A 182 -8.17 4.15 -1.75
CA PHE A 182 -7.62 5.18 -0.87
C PHE A 182 -6.48 4.67 0.04
N GLY A 183 -6.40 3.35 0.26
CA GLY A 183 -5.28 2.71 0.96
C GLY A 183 -4.30 1.98 0.04
N GLU A 184 -3.33 1.33 0.68
CA GLU A 184 -2.30 0.49 0.08
C GLU A 184 -2.74 -0.98 0.12
N PRO A 185 -3.00 -1.62 -1.04
CA PRO A 185 -3.53 -2.99 -1.09
C PRO A 185 -2.66 -4.04 -0.38
N THR A 186 -1.34 -3.83 -0.29
CA THR A 186 -0.45 -4.82 0.35
C THR A 186 -0.64 -4.94 1.87
N TYR A 187 -1.48 -4.13 2.51
CA TYR A 187 -1.96 -4.40 3.88
C TYR A 187 -2.94 -5.58 3.95
N LYS A 188 -3.46 -6.02 2.81
CA LYS A 188 -4.52 -7.02 2.64
C LYS A 188 -4.10 -8.12 1.67
N MET A 189 -2.91 -8.67 1.88
CA MET A 189 -2.32 -9.69 1.01
C MET A 189 -3.23 -10.91 0.81
N SER A 190 -3.81 -11.44 1.88
CA SER A 190 -4.73 -12.58 1.84
C SER A 190 -5.98 -12.28 1.01
N GLU A 191 -6.59 -11.13 1.23
CA GLU A 191 -7.82 -10.75 0.56
C GLU A 191 -7.57 -10.41 -0.91
N MET A 192 -6.46 -9.72 -1.19
CA MET A 192 -6.00 -9.46 -2.55
C MET A 192 -5.76 -10.77 -3.32
N ALA A 193 -5.08 -11.75 -2.71
CA ALA A 193 -4.81 -13.04 -3.35
C ALA A 193 -6.12 -13.80 -3.66
N ALA A 194 -7.06 -13.86 -2.72
CA ALA A 194 -8.35 -14.53 -2.93
C ALA A 194 -9.19 -13.88 -4.04
N VAL A 195 -9.21 -12.55 -4.11
CA VAL A 195 -9.91 -11.81 -5.18
C VAL A 195 -9.19 -11.97 -6.52
N ALA A 196 -7.86 -12.05 -6.52
CA ALA A 196 -7.08 -12.30 -7.73
C ALA A 196 -7.36 -13.69 -8.31
N ASP A 197 -7.39 -14.73 -7.46
CA ASP A 197 -7.78 -16.08 -7.87
C ASP A 197 -9.17 -16.10 -8.51
N TYR A 198 -10.12 -15.37 -7.91
CA TYR A 198 -11.44 -15.22 -8.48
C TYR A 198 -11.43 -14.53 -9.85
N ALA A 199 -10.68 -13.44 -10.00
CA ALA A 199 -10.53 -12.72 -11.26
C ALA A 199 -9.95 -13.62 -12.37
N HIS A 200 -8.90 -14.36 -12.06
CA HIS A 200 -8.27 -15.31 -12.99
C HIS A 200 -9.21 -16.45 -13.37
N ALA A 201 -10.00 -16.99 -12.43
CA ALA A 201 -11.04 -17.99 -12.72
C ALA A 201 -12.16 -17.45 -13.63
N LYS A 202 -12.27 -16.12 -13.78
CA LYS A 202 -13.17 -15.44 -14.73
C LYS A 202 -12.48 -14.99 -16.01
N GLY A 203 -11.22 -15.37 -16.21
CA GLY A 203 -10.44 -15.02 -17.40
C GLY A 203 -9.95 -13.57 -17.43
N LEU A 204 -9.99 -12.86 -16.29
CA LEU A 204 -9.51 -11.48 -16.18
C LEU A 204 -8.07 -11.45 -15.68
N GLY A 205 -7.24 -10.60 -16.29
CA GLY A 205 -5.93 -10.28 -15.75
C GLY A 205 -6.01 -9.35 -14.54
N THR A 206 -4.95 -9.32 -13.73
CA THR A 206 -4.87 -8.55 -12.49
C THR A 206 -3.72 -7.54 -12.50
N ARG A 207 -3.93 -6.40 -11.85
CA ARG A 207 -2.91 -5.38 -11.67
C ARG A 207 -2.90 -4.83 -10.24
N LEU A 208 -1.71 -4.73 -9.66
CA LEU A 208 -1.51 -4.04 -8.39
C LEU A 208 -1.00 -2.61 -8.64
N ASN A 209 -1.72 -1.61 -8.15
CA ASN A 209 -1.15 -0.28 -7.95
C ASN A 209 -0.69 -0.18 -6.50
N THR A 210 0.60 0.04 -6.28
CA THR A 210 1.21 0.08 -4.94
C THR A 210 2.14 1.26 -4.79
N ASN A 211 2.34 1.69 -3.55
CA ASN A 211 3.42 2.59 -3.17
C ASN A 211 4.79 1.90 -3.10
N GLY A 212 4.86 0.56 -3.26
CA GLY A 212 6.10 -0.20 -3.34
C GLY A 212 6.72 -0.61 -2.00
N GLN A 213 6.10 -0.27 -0.87
CA GLN A 213 6.61 -0.58 0.48
C GLN A 213 6.07 -1.89 1.04
N GLY A 214 5.54 -2.76 0.18
CA GLY A 214 4.84 -3.98 0.56
C GLY A 214 5.65 -4.89 1.49
N ASN A 215 6.95 -5.05 1.24
CA ASN A 215 7.83 -5.83 2.11
C ASN A 215 7.94 -5.26 3.53
N LEU A 216 8.06 -3.93 3.67
CA LEU A 216 8.14 -3.26 4.97
C LEU A 216 6.83 -3.36 5.74
N ILE A 217 5.69 -3.19 5.05
CA ILE A 217 4.34 -3.35 5.62
C ILE A 217 4.17 -4.77 6.19
N ASN A 218 4.65 -5.76 5.46
CA ASN A 218 4.44 -7.17 5.73
C ASN A 218 5.56 -7.85 6.53
N LYS A 219 6.66 -7.13 6.78
CA LYS A 219 7.88 -7.60 7.47
C LYS A 219 8.49 -8.88 6.87
N ARG A 220 8.31 -9.08 5.56
CA ARG A 220 8.84 -10.22 4.79
C ARG A 220 8.85 -9.89 3.29
N GLU A 221 9.54 -10.67 2.47
CA GLU A 221 9.44 -10.55 1.01
C GLU A 221 8.07 -11.03 0.52
N ILE A 222 7.31 -10.17 -0.17
CA ILE A 222 5.96 -10.51 -0.66
C ILE A 222 5.95 -10.89 -2.14
N VAL A 223 6.99 -10.57 -2.92
CA VAL A 223 7.02 -10.85 -4.36
C VAL A 223 6.79 -12.33 -4.71
N PRO A 224 7.33 -13.31 -3.96
CA PRO A 224 7.00 -14.72 -4.18
C PRO A 224 5.49 -15.03 -4.06
N GLU A 225 4.77 -14.34 -3.16
CA GLU A 225 3.33 -14.50 -2.96
C GLU A 225 2.49 -13.79 -4.04
N LEU A 226 3.04 -12.73 -4.65
CA LEU A 226 2.39 -12.02 -5.76
C LEU A 226 2.46 -12.81 -7.07
N LYS A 227 3.48 -13.64 -7.25
CA LYS A 227 3.68 -14.41 -8.48
C LYS A 227 2.53 -15.37 -8.70
N GLY A 228 1.92 -15.31 -9.89
CA GLY A 228 0.74 -16.10 -10.25
C GLY A 228 -0.58 -15.56 -9.69
N LYS A 229 -0.56 -14.49 -8.87
CA LYS A 229 -1.76 -13.78 -8.40
C LYS A 229 -1.88 -12.40 -9.07
N ILE A 230 -0.76 -11.70 -9.25
CA ILE A 230 -0.71 -10.37 -9.84
C ILE A 230 0.08 -10.42 -11.14
N ASP A 231 -0.58 -10.07 -12.26
CA ASP A 231 0.06 -10.12 -13.59
C ASP A 231 0.89 -8.87 -13.87
N LYS A 232 0.44 -7.71 -13.39
CA LYS A 232 1.06 -6.40 -13.62
C LYS A 232 1.20 -5.60 -12.33
N ILE A 233 2.31 -4.87 -12.17
CA ILE A 233 2.54 -4.02 -11.00
C ILE A 233 2.93 -2.59 -11.42
N ASN A 234 2.15 -1.62 -10.97
CA ASN A 234 2.47 -0.20 -11.06
C ASN A 234 2.99 0.28 -9.70
N ILE A 235 4.26 0.66 -9.66
CA ILE A 235 4.96 1.07 -8.44
C ILE A 235 5.08 2.60 -8.42
N SER A 236 4.54 3.25 -7.38
CA SER A 236 4.53 4.72 -7.31
C SER A 236 5.87 5.27 -6.80
N LEU A 237 6.72 5.76 -7.70
CA LEU A 237 8.07 6.26 -7.39
C LEU A 237 8.04 7.68 -6.82
N ASN A 238 7.37 8.61 -7.53
CA ASN A 238 7.07 10.00 -7.15
C ASN A 238 8.23 10.93 -6.72
N ALA A 239 9.45 10.45 -6.57
CA ALA A 239 10.66 11.25 -6.36
C ALA A 239 11.91 10.46 -6.78
N SER A 240 13.00 11.15 -7.06
CA SER A 240 14.24 10.57 -7.58
C SER A 240 15.27 10.21 -6.51
N SER A 241 15.02 10.53 -5.24
CA SER A 241 15.87 10.16 -4.12
C SER A 241 15.07 10.02 -2.83
N ALA A 242 15.67 9.43 -1.79
CA ALA A 242 15.02 9.25 -0.50
C ALA A 242 14.72 10.60 0.19
N GLU A 243 15.66 11.54 0.09
CA GLU A 243 15.57 12.88 0.65
C GLU A 243 14.44 13.70 0.00
N LYS A 244 14.25 13.56 -1.33
CA LYS A 244 13.13 14.17 -2.04
C LYS A 244 11.81 13.43 -1.81
N TYR A 245 11.85 12.10 -1.66
CA TYR A 245 10.67 11.27 -1.49
C TYR A 245 9.96 11.55 -0.16
N GLN A 246 10.71 11.67 0.93
CA GLN A 246 10.11 11.77 2.26
C GLN A 246 9.21 12.99 2.49
N PRO A 247 9.59 14.23 2.13
CA PRO A 247 8.70 15.39 2.31
C PRO A 247 7.42 15.29 1.48
N VAL A 248 7.50 14.67 0.29
CA VAL A 248 6.39 14.55 -0.66
C VAL A 248 5.43 13.42 -0.31
N CYS A 249 5.96 12.22 -0.07
CA CYS A 249 5.17 11.01 0.15
C CYS A 249 4.91 10.71 1.62
N ARG A 250 5.69 11.32 2.54
CA ARG A 250 5.53 11.21 4.00
C ARG A 250 5.36 9.76 4.44
N SER A 251 6.33 8.91 4.08
CA SER A 251 6.29 7.50 4.48
C SER A 251 6.49 7.37 5.98
N GLN A 252 5.72 6.49 6.60
CA GLN A 252 5.93 6.08 8.00
C GLN A 252 7.31 5.41 8.20
N PHE A 253 7.92 4.90 7.13
CA PHE A 253 9.24 4.27 7.15
C PHE A 253 10.38 5.25 6.85
N LYS A 254 10.09 6.55 6.75
CA LYS A 254 11.08 7.59 6.43
C LYS A 254 11.82 7.27 5.12
N GLU A 255 13.09 7.66 5.02
CA GLU A 255 13.94 7.41 3.86
C GLU A 255 14.09 5.93 3.49
N ALA A 256 14.01 5.02 4.47
CA ALA A 256 14.02 3.58 4.20
C ALA A 256 12.83 3.13 3.34
N GLY A 257 11.72 3.87 3.38
CA GLY A 257 10.58 3.65 2.50
C GLY A 257 10.94 3.80 1.02
N TYR A 258 11.87 4.70 0.67
CA TYR A 258 12.33 4.88 -0.71
C TYR A 258 13.19 3.72 -1.19
N THR A 259 14.16 3.29 -0.37
CA THR A 259 15.02 2.14 -0.70
C THR A 259 14.17 0.89 -0.94
N ALA A 260 13.16 0.66 -0.10
CA ALA A 260 12.26 -0.47 -0.24
C ALA A 260 11.48 -0.48 -1.58
N ILE A 261 11.13 0.70 -2.12
CA ILE A 261 10.47 0.81 -3.43
C ILE A 261 11.36 0.26 -4.53
N LEU A 262 12.64 0.66 -4.54
CA LEU A 262 13.58 0.22 -5.56
C LEU A 262 13.89 -1.28 -5.43
N ASP A 263 14.04 -1.77 -4.21
CA ASP A 263 14.28 -3.20 -3.95
C ASP A 263 13.08 -4.05 -4.33
N PHE A 264 11.87 -3.62 -3.99
CA PHE A 264 10.63 -4.29 -4.40
C PHE A 264 10.52 -4.36 -5.93
N ALA A 265 10.86 -3.28 -6.64
CA ALA A 265 10.85 -3.25 -8.09
C ALA A 265 11.88 -4.23 -8.70
N ARG A 266 13.11 -4.27 -8.16
CA ARG A 266 14.14 -5.25 -8.56
C ARG A 266 13.68 -6.68 -8.32
N GLN A 267 13.02 -6.95 -7.19
CA GLN A 267 12.47 -8.27 -6.88
C GLN A 267 11.38 -8.65 -7.88
N CYS A 268 10.45 -7.75 -8.22
CA CYS A 268 9.41 -7.98 -9.22
C CYS A 268 10.00 -8.32 -10.59
N ARG A 269 11.00 -7.54 -11.05
CA ARG A 269 11.73 -7.80 -12.30
C ARG A 269 12.39 -9.17 -12.29
N ARG A 270 13.13 -9.52 -11.22
CA ARG A 270 13.79 -10.83 -11.07
C ARG A 270 12.79 -12.00 -11.07
N ALA A 271 11.60 -11.79 -10.50
CA ALA A 271 10.54 -12.78 -10.47
C ALA A 271 9.83 -12.96 -11.83
N GLY A 272 10.03 -12.04 -12.77
CA GLY A 272 9.40 -12.02 -14.08
C GLY A 272 8.00 -11.43 -14.09
N ILE A 273 7.63 -10.61 -13.10
CA ILE A 273 6.34 -9.93 -13.05
C ILE A 273 6.44 -8.63 -13.86
N GLU A 274 5.52 -8.40 -14.80
CA GLU A 274 5.49 -7.15 -15.56
C GLU A 274 5.30 -5.98 -14.60
N CYS A 275 6.24 -5.04 -14.59
CA CYS A 275 6.15 -3.88 -13.71
C CYS A 275 6.67 -2.61 -14.36
N TRP A 276 6.18 -1.48 -13.86
CA TRP A 276 6.63 -0.14 -14.22
C TRP A 276 6.55 0.78 -13.01
N PHE A 277 7.40 1.80 -13.00
CA PHE A 277 7.25 2.92 -12.09
C PHE A 277 6.21 3.90 -12.61
N SER A 278 5.57 4.65 -11.71
CA SER A 278 4.85 5.87 -12.06
C SER A 278 5.24 7.07 -11.21
N VAL A 279 5.14 8.25 -11.81
CA VAL A 279 5.36 9.56 -11.19
C VAL A 279 4.20 10.48 -11.56
N VAL A 280 3.73 11.29 -10.62
CA VAL A 280 2.71 12.32 -10.90
C VAL A 280 3.40 13.59 -11.38
N ASP A 281 2.92 14.20 -12.47
CA ASP A 281 3.54 15.37 -13.12
C ASP A 281 3.67 16.62 -12.24
N ILE A 282 2.98 16.69 -11.10
CA ILE A 282 3.00 17.83 -10.18
C ILE A 282 4.36 18.05 -9.52
N VAL A 283 5.23 17.03 -9.49
CA VAL A 283 6.58 17.14 -8.94
C VAL A 283 7.55 17.95 -9.82
N GLY A 284 7.13 18.33 -11.04
CA GLY A 284 7.92 19.14 -11.96
C GLY A 284 8.71 18.32 -12.97
N GLU A 285 9.03 18.94 -14.12
CA GLU A 285 9.65 18.26 -15.26
C GLU A 285 11.07 17.76 -14.96
N GLU A 286 11.88 18.55 -14.24
CA GLU A 286 13.23 18.15 -13.83
C GLU A 286 13.21 16.91 -12.94
N GLU A 287 12.27 16.86 -11.99
CA GLU A 287 12.11 15.73 -11.08
C GLU A 287 11.55 14.49 -11.81
N VAL A 288 10.63 14.68 -12.76
CA VAL A 288 10.16 13.60 -13.65
C VAL A 288 11.33 13.04 -14.48
N ALA A 289 12.21 13.89 -15.01
CA ALA A 289 13.40 13.46 -15.73
C ALA A 289 14.41 12.76 -14.81
N ALA A 290 14.55 13.19 -13.55
CA ALA A 290 15.37 12.49 -12.56
C ALA A 290 14.80 11.11 -12.20
N CYS A 291 13.49 11.01 -12.01
CA CYS A 291 12.79 9.74 -11.83
C CYS A 291 13.00 8.79 -13.02
N ARG A 292 13.08 9.32 -14.25
CA ARG A 292 13.37 8.54 -15.45
C ARG A 292 14.73 7.85 -15.35
N ARG A 293 15.77 8.61 -14.97
CA ARG A 293 17.13 8.07 -14.77
C ARG A 293 17.16 6.98 -13.70
N VAL A 294 16.41 7.16 -12.60
CA VAL A 294 16.28 6.11 -11.57
C VAL A 294 15.63 4.85 -12.15
N ALA A 295 14.51 5.00 -12.87
CA ALA A 295 13.81 3.88 -13.48
C ALA A 295 14.70 3.11 -14.48
N ASP A 296 15.45 3.83 -15.31
CA ASP A 296 16.41 3.26 -16.27
C ASP A 296 17.53 2.49 -15.54
N SER A 297 18.04 3.01 -14.42
CA SER A 297 19.07 2.34 -13.60
C SER A 297 18.60 1.01 -12.97
N VAL A 298 17.29 0.88 -12.74
CA VAL A 298 16.68 -0.36 -12.23
C VAL A 298 16.31 -1.31 -13.39
N GLY A 299 16.23 -0.78 -14.62
CA GLY A 299 15.79 -1.50 -15.82
C GLY A 299 14.29 -1.73 -15.86
N ILE A 300 13.50 -0.75 -15.39
CA ILE A 300 12.03 -0.79 -15.33
C ILE A 300 11.49 0.48 -15.97
N PRO A 301 10.47 0.42 -16.85
CA PRO A 301 9.92 1.61 -17.50
C PRO A 301 9.22 2.53 -16.50
N LEU A 302 9.20 3.84 -16.80
CA LEU A 302 8.46 4.84 -16.03
C LEU A 302 7.26 5.39 -16.83
N ARG A 303 6.10 5.57 -16.19
CA ARG A 303 4.92 6.20 -16.77
C ARG A 303 4.57 7.48 -16.01
N VAL A 304 4.43 8.58 -16.72
CA VAL A 304 4.03 9.86 -16.12
C VAL A 304 2.51 9.91 -16.04
N ARG A 305 1.97 10.24 -14.87
CA ARG A 305 0.54 10.41 -14.61
C ARG A 305 0.23 11.89 -14.46
N LYS A 306 -0.86 12.34 -15.07
CA LYS A 306 -1.36 13.70 -14.84
C LYS A 306 -1.86 13.84 -13.42
N TYR A 307 -1.55 14.96 -12.77
CA TYR A 307 -2.18 15.32 -11.51
C TYR A 307 -3.68 15.51 -11.67
N ILE A 308 -4.45 14.86 -10.80
CA ILE A 308 -5.91 14.90 -10.83
C ILE A 308 -6.35 16.15 -10.05
N ALA A 309 -6.52 17.26 -10.76
CA ALA A 309 -7.05 18.49 -10.20
C ALA A 309 -8.59 18.49 -10.13
N ASP A 310 -9.26 17.71 -10.98
CA ASP A 310 -10.73 17.60 -11.08
C ASP A 310 -11.12 16.12 -11.27
N SER A 311 -11.97 15.58 -10.39
CA SER A 311 -12.51 14.20 -10.37
C SER A 311 -13.80 14.14 -9.58
#